data_AF-A0A7W2T638-F1
#
_entry.id   AF-A0A7W2T638-F1
#
_cell.length_a   1.000
_cell.length_b   1.000
_cell.length_c   1.000
_cell.angle_alpha   90.00
_cell.angle_beta   90.00
_cell.angle_gamma   90.00
#
_symmetry.space_group_name_H-M   'P 1'
#
loop_
_entity.id
_entity.type
_entity.pdbx_description
1 polymer ?
#
loop_
_entity_poly.entity_id
_entity_poly.type
_entity_poly.pdbx_seq_one_letter_code
_entity_poly.pdbx_strand_id
1 'polypeptide(L)'
;MNIAQATPLGDDPTLFESLFELIANDIVDKGYSICPFALPENLTSLLLQHITQLPEDNFKRAGIGRAKDHIINDFIRTDEICWITGNSEAGGAWINWAGLLQNYLNKRLFLGLFSFESHFSHYAKGDFYKKHKDAFKGEDNRVLSVVVYLNPNWSAEDGGELIIYPQQAAQSSIIDNGKITVTPNFGTIVVFLSEEFPHEVLPALRDRYAIAGWFRLNTSIANNIDPPR
;
A
#
# COMPACT_ATOMS: atom_id res chain seq x y z
N MET A 1 -22.65 1.88 -35.13
CA MET A 1 -22.44 1.69 -33.68
C MET A 1 -21.15 2.42 -33.33
N ASN A 2 -21.27 3.56 -32.66
CA ASN A 2 -20.10 4.30 -32.20
C ASN A 2 -19.46 3.50 -31.06
N ILE A 3 -18.22 3.07 -31.28
CA ILE A 3 -17.38 2.51 -30.24
C ILE A 3 -17.00 3.72 -29.38
N ALA A 4 -17.54 3.80 -28.16
CA ALA A 4 -17.11 4.80 -27.20
C ALA A 4 -15.61 4.58 -26.96
N GLN A 5 -14.80 5.52 -27.43
CA GLN A 5 -13.40 5.60 -27.08
C GLN A 5 -13.34 5.83 -25.58
N ALA A 6 -12.73 4.89 -24.84
CA ALA A 6 -12.39 5.12 -23.45
C ALA A 6 -11.54 6.39 -23.39
N THR A 7 -12.04 7.41 -22.71
CA THR A 7 -11.26 8.60 -22.39
C THR A 7 -10.04 8.14 -21.60
N PRO A 8 -8.82 8.57 -21.93
CA PRO A 8 -7.68 8.36 -21.04
C PRO A 8 -8.10 8.85 -19.66
N LEU A 9 -7.79 8.10 -18.59
CA LEU A 9 -7.90 8.57 -17.21
C LEU A 9 -7.26 9.97 -17.19
N GLY A 10 -8.12 11.00 -17.18
CA GLY A 10 -7.68 12.36 -17.33
C GLY A 10 -6.80 12.70 -16.14
N ASP A 11 -5.67 13.34 -16.40
CA ASP A 11 -4.78 13.92 -15.40
C ASP A 11 -5.45 15.07 -14.62
N ASP A 12 -6.75 15.03 -14.40
CA ASP A 12 -7.49 16.02 -13.62
C ASP A 12 -7.33 15.68 -12.13
N PRO A 13 -6.46 16.41 -11.40
CA PRO A 13 -6.19 16.14 -10.00
C PRO A 13 -7.42 16.39 -9.12
N THR A 14 -8.45 17.10 -9.61
CA THR A 14 -9.66 17.40 -8.84
C THR A 14 -10.55 16.18 -8.65
N LEU A 15 -10.40 15.15 -9.50
CA LEU A 15 -11.22 13.94 -9.46
C LEU A 15 -11.10 13.19 -8.11
N PHE A 16 -9.95 13.30 -7.45
CA PHE A 16 -9.64 12.57 -6.21
C PHE A 16 -9.60 13.48 -4.98
N GLU A 17 -9.92 14.76 -5.13
CA GLU A 17 -9.71 15.77 -4.08
C GLU A 17 -10.42 15.41 -2.76
N SER A 18 -11.68 15.00 -2.81
CA SER A 18 -12.43 14.60 -1.60
C SER A 18 -11.82 13.38 -0.89
N LEU A 19 -11.32 12.41 -1.65
CA LEU A 19 -10.65 11.22 -1.09
C LEU A 19 -9.31 11.62 -0.47
N PHE A 20 -8.53 12.45 -1.16
CA PHE A 20 -7.23 12.88 -0.67
C PHE A 20 -7.35 13.79 0.56
N GLU A 21 -8.36 14.65 0.62
CA GLU A 21 -8.65 15.45 1.82
C GLU A 21 -9.09 14.57 2.99
N LEU A 22 -9.89 13.53 2.76
CA LEU A 22 -10.24 12.55 3.79
C LEU A 22 -8.99 11.86 4.34
N ILE A 23 -8.12 11.35 3.46
CA ILE A 23 -6.87 10.71 3.85
C ILE A 23 -5.99 11.69 4.64
N ALA A 24 -5.88 12.94 4.19
CA ALA A 24 -5.08 13.96 4.86
C ALA A 24 -5.57 14.26 6.28
N ASN A 25 -6.88 14.47 6.44
CA ASN A 25 -7.48 14.73 7.76
C ASN A 25 -7.33 13.53 8.70
N ASP A 26 -7.57 12.32 8.18
CA ASP A 26 -7.38 11.08 8.93
C ASP A 26 -5.92 10.89 9.39
N ILE A 27 -4.94 11.18 8.53
CA ILE A 27 -3.53 11.12 8.92
C ILE A 27 -3.23 12.12 10.06
N VAL A 28 -3.77 13.33 10.00
CA VAL A 28 -3.58 14.35 11.06
C VAL A 28 -4.24 13.94 12.37
N ASP A 29 -5.48 13.46 12.29
CA ASP A 29 -6.30 13.22 13.48
C ASP A 29 -5.91 11.94 14.21
N LYS A 30 -5.57 10.88 13.46
CA LYS A 30 -5.37 9.54 14.03
C LYS A 30 -4.14 8.80 13.49
N GLY A 31 -3.40 9.36 12.53
CA GLY A 31 -2.17 8.76 11.99
C GLY A 31 -2.37 7.65 10.96
N TYR A 32 -3.62 7.32 10.64
CA TYR A 32 -3.99 6.33 9.62
C TYR A 32 -5.32 6.68 8.96
N SER A 33 -5.56 6.19 7.75
CA SER A 33 -6.83 6.28 7.04
C SER A 33 -7.17 4.93 6.43
N ILE A 34 -8.44 4.52 6.52
CA ILE A 34 -8.97 3.30 5.91
C ILE A 34 -10.17 3.71 5.08
N CYS A 35 -10.07 3.55 3.76
CA CYS A 35 -11.07 3.96 2.81
C CYS A 35 -11.54 2.72 2.01
N PRO A 36 -12.61 2.04 2.45
CA PRO A 36 -13.18 0.92 1.71
C PRO A 36 -13.68 1.35 0.32
N PHE A 37 -13.44 0.52 -0.70
CA PHE A 37 -13.92 0.74 -2.07
C PHE A 37 -13.57 2.12 -2.66
N ALA A 38 -12.39 2.65 -2.30
CA ALA A 38 -12.03 4.04 -2.58
C ALA A 38 -11.10 4.22 -3.78
N LEU A 39 -10.31 3.20 -4.14
CA LEU A 39 -9.51 3.27 -5.37
C LEU A 39 -10.45 3.24 -6.57
N PRO A 40 -10.23 4.08 -7.62
CA PRO A 40 -11.08 4.08 -8.80
C PRO A 40 -11.24 2.68 -9.39
N GLU A 41 -12.48 2.30 -9.71
CA GLU A 41 -12.82 0.92 -10.10
C GLU A 41 -12.06 0.47 -11.36
N ASN A 42 -11.89 1.38 -12.33
CA ASN A 42 -11.13 1.13 -13.55
C ASN A 42 -9.64 0.87 -13.26
N LEU A 43 -9.02 1.68 -12.38
CA LEU A 43 -7.64 1.48 -11.96
C LEU A 43 -7.50 0.17 -11.17
N THR A 44 -8.40 -0.10 -10.24
CA THR A 44 -8.39 -1.32 -9.42
C THR A 44 -8.52 -2.57 -10.29
N SER A 45 -9.41 -2.54 -11.29
CA SER A 45 -9.61 -3.64 -12.24
C SER A 45 -8.40 -3.84 -13.14
N LEU A 46 -7.79 -2.76 -13.62
CA LEU A 46 -6.57 -2.80 -14.42
C LEU A 46 -5.40 -3.42 -13.63
N LEU A 47 -5.26 -3.06 -12.35
CA LEU A 47 -4.24 -3.61 -11.46
C LEU A 47 -4.48 -5.08 -11.15
N LEU A 48 -5.72 -5.49 -10.87
CA LEU A 48 -6.09 -6.89 -10.65
C LEU A 48 -5.83 -7.74 -11.90
N GLN A 49 -6.23 -7.26 -13.07
CA GLN A 49 -5.97 -7.96 -14.33
C GLN A 49 -4.46 -8.12 -14.54
N HIS A 50 -3.67 -7.08 -14.26
CA HIS A 50 -2.24 -7.14 -14.44
C HIS A 50 -1.58 -8.15 -13.49
N ILE A 51 -1.85 -8.06 -12.18
CA ILE A 51 -1.21 -8.94 -11.19
C ILE A 51 -1.54 -10.43 -11.42
N THR A 52 -2.77 -10.75 -11.83
CA THR A 52 -3.20 -12.13 -12.11
C THR A 52 -2.66 -12.70 -13.42
N GLN A 53 -2.15 -11.84 -14.31
CA GLN A 53 -1.55 -12.23 -15.59
C GLN A 53 -0.03 -12.15 -15.59
N LEU A 54 0.59 -11.68 -14.49
CA LEU A 54 2.04 -11.68 -14.36
C LEU A 54 2.56 -13.12 -14.33
N PRO A 55 3.64 -13.44 -15.07
CA PRO A 55 4.30 -14.73 -14.95
C PRO A 55 4.79 -14.95 -13.51
N GLU A 56 4.66 -16.18 -12.99
CA GLU A 56 5.15 -16.55 -11.65
C GLU A 56 6.64 -16.22 -11.47
N ASP A 57 7.45 -16.33 -12.54
CA ASP A 57 8.87 -15.98 -12.52
C ASP A 57 9.16 -14.50 -12.19
N ASN A 58 8.18 -13.61 -12.36
CA ASN A 58 8.30 -12.21 -11.97
C ASN A 58 8.14 -12.01 -10.47
N PHE A 59 7.46 -12.92 -9.79
CA PHE A 59 7.34 -12.91 -8.34
C PHE A 59 8.61 -13.45 -7.69
N LYS A 60 8.97 -12.85 -6.58
CA LYS A 60 10.10 -13.26 -5.75
C LYS A 60 9.65 -13.38 -4.31
N ARG A 61 10.13 -14.41 -3.62
CA ARG A 61 9.96 -14.55 -2.16
C ARG A 61 10.37 -13.26 -1.48
N ALA A 62 9.47 -12.72 -0.69
CA ALA A 62 9.73 -11.49 0.03
C ALA A 62 10.71 -11.76 1.18
N GLY A 63 11.64 -10.83 1.38
CA GLY A 63 12.59 -10.89 2.48
C GLY A 63 12.40 -9.77 3.48
N ILE A 64 13.20 -9.84 4.54
CA ILE A 64 13.31 -8.83 5.58
C ILE A 64 14.73 -8.25 5.59
N GLY A 65 14.91 -7.03 6.10
CA GLY A 65 16.20 -6.36 6.11
C GLY A 65 16.57 -5.72 4.76
N ARG A 66 17.72 -5.05 4.70
CA ARG A 66 18.15 -4.24 3.56
C ARG A 66 19.50 -4.66 3.00
N ALA A 67 19.68 -4.47 1.70
CA ALA A 67 20.93 -4.66 0.99
C ALA A 67 21.64 -5.98 1.38
N LYS A 68 22.76 -5.90 2.11
CA LYS A 68 23.55 -7.07 2.51
C LYS A 68 22.91 -7.89 3.64
N ASP A 69 21.98 -7.31 4.37
CA ASP A 69 21.23 -7.94 5.47
C ASP A 69 19.84 -8.40 5.02
N HIS A 70 19.59 -8.45 3.70
CA HIS A 70 18.36 -9.02 3.15
C HIS A 70 18.36 -10.54 3.35
N ILE A 71 17.36 -11.02 4.09
CA ILE A 71 17.22 -12.43 4.45
C ILE A 71 15.78 -12.86 4.14
N ILE A 72 15.64 -13.97 3.42
CA ILE A 72 14.36 -14.67 3.28
C ILE A 72 14.14 -15.47 4.56
N ASN A 73 13.06 -15.16 5.28
CA ASN A 73 12.71 -15.84 6.52
C ASN A 73 11.22 -16.18 6.54
N ASP A 74 10.91 -17.40 6.15
CA ASP A 74 9.54 -17.93 6.09
C ASP A 74 8.87 -18.05 7.47
N PHE A 75 9.63 -17.93 8.58
CA PHE A 75 9.02 -17.81 9.90
C PHE A 75 8.47 -16.41 10.18
N ILE A 76 8.78 -15.40 9.36
CA ILE A 76 8.36 -14.00 9.55
C ILE A 76 7.34 -13.59 8.51
N ARG A 77 7.65 -13.82 7.23
CA ARG A 77 6.75 -13.52 6.12
C ARG A 77 6.87 -14.58 5.05
N THR A 78 5.76 -14.91 4.42
CA THR A 78 5.73 -15.94 3.39
C THR A 78 5.08 -15.48 2.09
N ASP A 79 4.96 -14.19 1.86
CA ASP A 79 4.41 -13.66 0.61
C ASP A 79 5.46 -13.56 -0.50
N GLU A 80 4.95 -13.42 -1.72
CA GLU A 80 5.74 -13.13 -2.91
C GLU A 80 5.43 -11.73 -3.42
N ILE A 81 6.47 -11.05 -3.93
CA ILE A 81 6.36 -9.67 -4.39
C ILE A 81 6.88 -9.49 -5.80
N CYS A 82 6.31 -8.51 -6.51
CA CYS A 82 6.79 -8.02 -7.79
C CYS A 82 6.80 -6.49 -7.77
N TRP A 83 7.99 -5.89 -7.87
CA TRP A 83 8.14 -4.43 -7.86
C TRP A 83 7.45 -3.77 -9.05
N ILE A 84 6.83 -2.60 -8.81
CA ILE A 84 6.13 -1.83 -9.84
C ILE A 84 7.06 -0.72 -10.34
N THR A 85 7.46 -0.79 -11.61
CA THR A 85 8.43 0.13 -12.22
C THR A 85 7.82 1.09 -13.25
N GLY A 86 6.51 1.05 -13.48
CA GLY A 86 5.84 1.90 -14.48
C GLY A 86 5.91 1.40 -15.93
N ASN A 87 6.52 0.24 -16.16
CA ASN A 87 6.74 -0.32 -17.51
C ASN A 87 5.50 -0.99 -18.12
N SER A 88 4.43 -1.18 -17.34
CA SER A 88 3.14 -1.67 -17.81
C SER A 88 2.09 -0.56 -17.74
N GLU A 89 1.01 -0.69 -18.52
CA GLU A 89 -0.12 0.24 -18.44
C GLU A 89 -0.66 0.37 -17.00
N ALA A 90 -0.85 -0.76 -16.33
CA ALA A 90 -1.27 -0.81 -14.94
C ALA A 90 -0.26 -0.14 -14.00
N GLY A 91 1.03 -0.44 -14.16
CA GLY A 91 2.09 0.15 -13.34
C GLY A 91 2.23 1.66 -13.54
N GLY A 92 2.11 2.14 -14.77
CA GLY A 92 2.13 3.57 -15.08
C GLY A 92 0.93 4.30 -14.50
N ALA A 93 -0.28 3.74 -14.64
CA ALA A 93 -1.50 4.30 -14.07
C ALA A 93 -1.45 4.36 -12.53
N TRP A 94 -0.91 3.31 -11.89
CA TRP A 94 -0.68 3.28 -10.44
C TRP A 94 0.29 4.36 -9.97
N ILE A 95 1.46 4.49 -10.62
CA ILE A 95 2.46 5.50 -10.28
C ILE A 95 1.90 6.91 -10.47
N ASN A 96 1.10 7.14 -11.53
CA ASN A 96 0.44 8.43 -11.73
C ASN A 96 -0.53 8.75 -10.58
N TRP A 97 -1.41 7.81 -10.21
CA TRP A 97 -2.34 7.98 -9.10
C TRP A 97 -1.62 8.24 -7.77
N ALA A 98 -0.56 7.48 -7.47
CA ALA A 98 0.26 7.69 -6.28
C ALA A 98 0.95 9.06 -6.28
N GLY A 99 1.41 9.53 -7.44
CA GLY A 99 1.99 10.87 -7.61
C GLY A 99 0.98 12.00 -7.36
N LEU A 100 -0.28 11.83 -7.78
CA LEU A 100 -1.35 12.78 -7.47
C LEU A 100 -1.61 12.84 -5.95
N LEU A 101 -1.69 11.69 -5.28
CA LEU A 101 -1.81 11.63 -3.82
C LEU A 101 -0.63 12.31 -3.12
N GLN A 102 0.61 12.00 -3.54
CA GLN A 102 1.83 12.61 -3.00
C GLN A 102 1.78 14.14 -3.09
N ASN A 103 1.44 14.67 -4.28
CA ASN A 103 1.37 16.10 -4.53
C ASN A 103 0.30 16.76 -3.65
N TYR A 104 -0.84 16.11 -3.46
CA TYR A 104 -1.90 16.60 -2.58
C TYR A 104 -1.43 16.66 -1.12
N LEU A 105 -0.93 15.53 -0.59
CA LEU A 105 -0.48 15.44 0.80
C LEU A 105 0.67 16.40 1.10
N ASN A 106 1.62 16.59 0.17
CA ASN A 106 2.68 17.57 0.33
C ASN A 106 2.17 19.00 0.45
N LYS A 107 1.17 19.37 -0.35
CA LYS A 107 0.56 20.72 -0.28
C LYS A 107 -0.25 20.89 0.99
N ARG A 108 -1.01 19.86 1.40
CA ARG A 108 -1.98 19.94 2.49
C ARG A 108 -1.34 19.79 3.88
N LEU A 109 -0.30 18.97 3.98
CA LEU A 109 0.30 18.54 5.25
C LEU A 109 1.79 18.90 5.37
N PHE A 110 2.42 19.47 4.33
CA PHE A 110 3.84 19.85 4.31
C PHE A 110 4.81 18.70 4.63
N LEU A 111 4.44 17.46 4.26
CA LEU A 111 5.22 16.26 4.60
C LEU A 111 6.56 16.15 3.88
N GLY A 112 6.76 16.82 2.74
CA GLY A 112 8.01 16.75 1.98
C GLY A 112 8.30 15.38 1.37
N LEU A 113 7.25 14.59 1.10
CA LEU A 113 7.33 13.30 0.42
C LEU A 113 8.01 13.49 -0.95
N PHE A 114 9.06 12.73 -1.21
CA PHE A 114 9.95 12.92 -2.35
C PHE A 114 9.86 11.78 -3.36
N SER A 115 9.99 10.54 -2.90
CA SER A 115 9.92 9.35 -3.75
C SER A 115 8.84 8.38 -3.27
N PHE A 116 8.40 7.51 -4.18
CA PHE A 116 7.44 6.46 -3.92
C PHE A 116 7.96 5.15 -4.51
N GLU A 117 8.00 4.11 -3.68
CA GLU A 117 8.32 2.76 -4.11
C GLU A 117 7.14 1.85 -3.77
N SER A 118 6.85 0.87 -4.62
CA SER A 118 5.74 -0.05 -4.38
C SER A 118 5.92 -1.38 -5.10
N HIS A 119 5.26 -2.41 -4.59
CA HIS A 119 5.23 -3.73 -5.20
C HIS A 119 3.84 -4.35 -5.09
N PHE A 120 3.51 -5.16 -6.09
CA PHE A 120 2.46 -6.16 -5.94
C PHE A 120 2.88 -7.17 -4.87
N SER A 121 1.90 -7.68 -4.14
CA SER A 121 2.08 -8.74 -3.14
C SER A 121 1.04 -9.82 -3.36
N HIS A 122 1.47 -11.06 -3.45
CA HIS A 122 0.64 -12.25 -3.52
C HIS A 122 0.90 -13.10 -2.28
N TYR A 123 -0.17 -13.37 -1.55
CA TYR A 123 -0.21 -14.30 -0.43
C TYR A 123 -1.05 -15.49 -0.89
N ALA A 124 -0.42 -16.66 -1.03
CA ALA A 124 -1.13 -17.89 -1.29
C ALA A 124 -1.89 -18.34 -0.02
N LYS A 125 -2.69 -19.40 -0.16
CA LYS A 125 -3.39 -19.99 0.99
C LYS A 125 -2.41 -20.38 2.09
N GLY A 126 -2.61 -19.82 3.29
CA GLY A 126 -1.81 -20.04 4.48
C GLY A 126 -0.70 -19.00 4.68
N ASP A 127 -0.42 -18.16 3.68
CA ASP A 127 0.64 -17.17 3.78
C ASP A 127 0.28 -16.03 4.73
N PHE A 128 1.29 -15.52 5.41
CA PHE A 128 1.16 -14.52 6.45
C PHE A 128 2.34 -13.55 6.47
N TYR A 129 2.19 -12.46 7.21
CA TYR A 129 3.31 -11.61 7.61
C TYR A 129 3.13 -11.22 9.07
N LYS A 130 4.02 -11.72 9.94
CA LYS A 130 4.00 -11.42 11.37
C LYS A 130 4.11 -9.93 11.66
N LYS A 131 3.69 -9.57 12.87
CA LYS A 131 3.77 -8.22 13.41
C LYS A 131 5.13 -7.56 13.20
N HIS A 132 5.14 -6.45 12.47
CA HIS A 132 6.32 -5.65 12.16
C HIS A 132 5.97 -4.16 12.07
N LYS A 133 6.98 -3.32 11.83
CA LYS A 133 6.84 -1.93 11.42
C LYS A 133 7.52 -1.74 10.07
N ASP A 134 6.97 -0.84 9.26
CA ASP A 134 7.53 -0.53 7.93
C ASP A 134 8.72 0.43 8.00
N ALA A 135 8.87 1.13 9.11
CA ALA A 135 9.99 2.00 9.41
C ALA A 135 10.33 1.99 10.89
N PHE A 136 11.62 2.11 11.20
CA PHE A 136 12.13 2.42 12.53
C PHE A 136 12.68 3.84 12.56
N LYS A 137 12.53 4.50 13.72
CA LYS A 137 12.94 5.90 13.91
C LYS A 137 14.40 6.11 13.48
N GLY A 138 14.59 6.97 12.49
CA GLY A 138 15.91 7.36 11.99
C GLY A 138 16.55 6.39 11.00
N GLU A 139 15.86 5.30 10.63
CA GLU A 139 16.45 4.29 9.76
C GLU A 139 15.82 4.23 8.36
N ASP A 140 14.56 4.62 8.13
CA ASP A 140 13.84 4.23 6.91
C ASP A 140 13.40 5.33 5.94
N ASN A 141 13.36 6.60 6.34
CA ASN A 141 12.84 7.74 5.54
C ASN A 141 11.40 7.56 5.00
N ARG A 142 10.80 6.38 5.16
CA ARG A 142 9.42 6.06 4.83
C ARG A 142 8.54 6.76 5.85
N VAL A 143 7.77 7.72 5.36
CA VAL A 143 6.87 8.54 6.18
C VAL A 143 5.48 7.92 6.21
N LEU A 144 4.98 7.52 5.03
CA LEU A 144 3.65 6.93 4.88
C LEU A 144 3.75 5.59 4.17
N SER A 145 3.00 4.63 4.69
CA SER A 145 2.74 3.33 4.07
C SER A 145 1.37 3.38 3.42
N VAL A 146 1.26 2.83 2.22
CA VAL A 146 0.02 2.72 1.44
C VAL A 146 -0.20 1.26 1.08
N VAL A 147 -1.37 0.73 1.45
CA VAL A 147 -1.80 -0.61 1.07
C VAL A 147 -3.09 -0.49 0.26
N VAL A 148 -3.16 -1.17 -0.88
CA VAL A 148 -4.37 -1.27 -1.69
C VAL A 148 -4.72 -2.72 -1.93
N TYR A 149 -5.98 -3.07 -1.74
CA TYR A 149 -6.46 -4.44 -1.89
C TYR A 149 -7.17 -4.66 -3.23
N LEU A 150 -6.88 -5.81 -3.84
CA LEU A 150 -7.34 -6.14 -5.20
C LEU A 150 -8.28 -7.35 -5.22
N ASN A 151 -8.93 -7.69 -4.09
CA ASN A 151 -9.60 -8.97 -3.95
C ASN A 151 -11.13 -8.87 -4.09
N PRO A 152 -11.71 -9.30 -5.22
CA PRO A 152 -13.15 -9.28 -5.41
C PRO A 152 -13.83 -10.31 -4.51
N ASN A 153 -15.03 -9.97 -4.03
CA ASN A 153 -15.92 -10.84 -3.25
C ASN A 153 -15.22 -11.46 -2.03
N TRP A 154 -14.42 -10.69 -1.29
CA TRP A 154 -13.78 -11.15 -0.06
C TRP A 154 -14.77 -11.19 1.10
N SER A 155 -14.78 -12.29 1.83
CA SER A 155 -15.64 -12.47 3.00
C SER A 155 -14.79 -12.59 4.27
N ALA A 156 -15.42 -12.47 5.44
CA ALA A 156 -14.74 -12.71 6.71
C ALA A 156 -14.25 -14.17 6.87
N GLU A 157 -14.86 -15.11 6.14
CA GLU A 157 -14.47 -16.52 6.16
C GLU A 157 -13.17 -16.78 5.39
N ASP A 158 -12.74 -15.86 4.52
CA ASP A 158 -11.52 -16.00 3.72
C ASP A 158 -10.24 -15.67 4.51
N GLY A 159 -10.34 -15.07 5.70
CA GLY A 159 -9.20 -14.62 6.50
C GLY A 159 -8.38 -13.53 5.79
N GLY A 160 -7.06 -13.51 6.02
CA GLY A 160 -6.15 -12.60 5.30
C GLY A 160 -6.20 -11.13 5.72
N GLU A 161 -6.78 -10.83 6.89
CA GLU A 161 -6.94 -9.47 7.37
C GLU A 161 -5.60 -8.81 7.68
N LEU A 162 -5.52 -7.49 7.44
CA LEU A 162 -4.48 -6.66 8.03
C LEU A 162 -4.92 -6.25 9.43
N ILE A 163 -4.08 -6.53 10.41
CA ILE A 163 -4.28 -6.09 11.80
C ILE A 163 -3.30 -4.97 12.08
N ILE A 164 -3.82 -3.80 12.42
CA ILE A 164 -3.05 -2.62 12.82
C ILE A 164 -3.14 -2.46 14.34
N TYR A 165 -2.03 -2.10 14.96
CA TYR A 165 -1.88 -1.92 16.41
C TYR A 165 -1.59 -0.45 16.76
N PRO A 166 -2.61 0.40 16.95
CA PRO A 166 -2.42 1.78 17.40
C PRO A 166 -1.73 1.83 18.78
N GLN A 167 -0.81 2.80 18.97
CA GLN A 167 -0.15 3.00 20.28
C GLN A 167 -1.06 3.65 21.32
N GLN A 168 -2.02 4.47 20.89
CA GLN A 168 -3.04 5.05 21.74
C GLN A 168 -4.40 4.60 21.23
N ALA A 169 -5.28 4.21 22.14
CA ALA A 169 -6.68 3.96 21.82
C ALA A 169 -7.33 5.31 21.50
N ALA A 170 -7.19 5.77 20.25
CA ALA A 170 -8.11 6.77 19.73
C ALA A 170 -9.53 6.23 19.94
N GLN A 171 -10.47 7.05 20.39
CA GLN A 171 -11.86 6.66 20.52
C GLN A 171 -12.45 6.53 19.12
N SER A 172 -12.19 5.39 18.47
CA SER A 172 -12.72 5.02 17.16
C SER A 172 -13.57 3.77 17.32
N SER A 173 -14.75 3.77 16.72
CA SER A 173 -15.66 2.63 16.67
C SER A 173 -15.09 1.40 15.95
N ILE A 174 -13.93 1.54 15.29
CA ILE A 174 -13.25 0.47 14.54
C ILE A 174 -12.18 -0.23 15.41
N ILE A 175 -11.82 0.34 16.56
CA ILE A 175 -10.84 -0.26 17.46
C ILE A 175 -11.55 -1.26 18.39
N ASP A 176 -11.28 -2.55 18.19
CA ASP A 176 -11.70 -3.62 19.09
C ASP A 176 -10.48 -4.20 19.80
N ASN A 177 -10.53 -4.27 21.13
CA ASN A 177 -9.43 -4.75 21.98
C ASN A 177 -8.06 -4.12 21.64
N GLY A 178 -8.04 -2.84 21.27
CA GLY A 178 -6.82 -2.11 20.92
C GLY A 178 -6.23 -2.46 19.55
N LYS A 179 -7.01 -3.12 18.68
CA LYS A 179 -6.61 -3.49 17.32
C LYS A 179 -7.60 -2.93 16.31
N ILE A 180 -7.10 -2.68 15.11
CA ILE A 180 -7.92 -2.35 13.94
C ILE A 180 -7.79 -3.50 12.97
N THR A 181 -8.91 -4.08 12.56
CA THR A 181 -8.96 -5.17 11.59
C THR A 181 -9.45 -4.63 10.25
N VAL A 182 -8.67 -4.82 9.19
CA VAL A 182 -9.04 -4.42 7.83
C VAL A 182 -9.17 -5.65 6.95
N THR A 183 -10.40 -5.90 6.51
CA THR A 183 -10.69 -6.93 5.49
C THR A 183 -10.15 -6.47 4.14
N PRO A 184 -9.42 -7.34 3.40
CA PRO A 184 -8.73 -6.95 2.17
C PRO A 184 -9.67 -6.87 0.94
N ASN A 185 -10.78 -6.14 1.06
CA ASN A 185 -11.80 -6.00 0.03
C ASN A 185 -11.30 -5.18 -1.17
N PHE A 186 -11.72 -5.58 -2.38
CA PHE A 186 -11.45 -4.89 -3.64
C PHE A 186 -11.56 -3.36 -3.55
N GLY A 187 -10.52 -2.65 -3.97
CA GLY A 187 -10.47 -1.18 -4.02
C GLY A 187 -10.29 -0.50 -2.66
N THR A 188 -10.16 -1.26 -1.57
CA THR A 188 -9.91 -0.68 -0.25
C THR A 188 -8.49 -0.14 -0.16
N ILE A 189 -8.36 1.11 0.29
CA ILE A 189 -7.08 1.81 0.50
C ILE A 189 -6.85 1.92 2.01
N VAL A 190 -5.62 1.65 2.44
CA VAL A 190 -5.15 1.90 3.80
C VAL A 190 -3.90 2.75 3.72
N VAL A 191 -3.86 3.86 4.46
CA VAL A 191 -2.68 4.73 4.57
C VAL A 191 -2.34 4.90 6.04
N PHE A 192 -1.08 4.80 6.44
CA PHE A 192 -0.67 5.04 7.83
C PHE A 192 0.77 5.53 7.96
N LEU A 193 1.08 6.17 9.09
CA LEU A 193 2.44 6.60 9.43
C LEU A 193 3.35 5.38 9.64
N SER A 194 4.36 5.23 8.79
CA SER A 194 5.18 4.00 8.71
C SER A 194 5.92 3.66 10.01
N GLU A 195 6.30 4.68 10.79
CA GLU A 195 7.05 4.51 12.05
C GLU A 195 6.15 4.22 13.26
N GLU A 196 4.85 4.53 13.17
CA GLU A 196 3.96 4.56 14.34
C GLU A 196 3.15 3.28 14.53
N PHE A 197 2.76 2.62 13.44
CA PHE A 197 1.75 1.57 13.44
C PHE A 197 2.35 0.19 13.18
N PRO A 198 2.68 -0.59 14.24
CA PRO A 198 2.92 -2.01 14.06
C PRO A 198 1.71 -2.67 13.42
N HIS A 199 1.93 -3.61 12.53
CA HIS A 199 0.86 -4.32 11.85
C HIS A 199 1.29 -5.72 11.42
N GLU A 200 0.31 -6.59 11.16
CA GLU A 200 0.53 -7.95 10.67
C GLU A 200 -0.56 -8.34 9.67
N VAL A 201 -0.25 -9.30 8.80
CA VAL A 201 -1.19 -9.92 7.87
C VAL A 201 -1.48 -11.32 8.37
N LEU A 202 -2.74 -11.58 8.71
CA LEU A 202 -3.20 -12.92 9.12
C LEU A 202 -3.16 -13.89 7.93
N PRO A 203 -3.07 -15.21 8.20
CA PRO A 203 -3.15 -16.22 7.15
C PRO A 203 -4.43 -16.07 6.30
N ALA A 204 -4.26 -16.04 4.98
CA ALA A 204 -5.38 -16.08 4.03
C ALA A 204 -5.79 -17.52 3.72
N LEU A 205 -7.07 -17.78 3.43
CA LEU A 205 -7.57 -19.10 3.05
C LEU A 205 -7.70 -19.30 1.53
N ARG A 206 -7.46 -18.24 0.76
CA ARG A 206 -7.35 -18.20 -0.71
C ARG A 206 -6.35 -17.13 -1.14
N ASP A 207 -6.04 -17.07 -2.43
CA ASP A 207 -5.09 -16.07 -2.96
C ASP A 207 -5.52 -14.65 -2.60
N ARG A 208 -4.61 -13.93 -1.95
CA ARG A 208 -4.77 -12.54 -1.52
C ARG A 208 -3.75 -11.68 -2.25
N TYR A 209 -4.28 -10.73 -3.01
CA TYR A 209 -3.55 -9.76 -3.80
C TYR A 209 -3.65 -8.37 -3.17
N ALA A 210 -2.50 -7.70 -3.10
CA ALA A 210 -2.41 -6.32 -2.64
C ALA A 210 -1.29 -5.58 -3.36
N ILE A 211 -1.30 -4.25 -3.24
CA ILE A 211 -0.13 -3.42 -3.47
C ILE A 211 0.29 -2.87 -2.12
N ALA A 212 1.59 -2.98 -1.80
CA ALA A 212 2.20 -2.26 -0.70
C ALA A 212 3.16 -1.21 -1.28
N GLY A 213 3.15 0.00 -0.73
CA GLY A 213 4.03 1.06 -1.16
C GLY A 213 4.34 2.06 -0.06
N TRP A 214 5.42 2.81 -0.24
CA TRP A 214 5.95 3.72 0.77
C TRP A 214 6.38 5.05 0.16
N PHE A 215 5.87 6.15 0.73
CA PHE A 215 6.37 7.48 0.44
C PHE A 215 7.56 7.81 1.33
N ARG A 216 8.63 8.34 0.74
CA ARG A 216 9.92 8.56 1.42
C ARG A 216 10.36 10.01 1.35
N LEU A 217 11.09 10.49 2.35
CA LEU A 217 11.80 11.76 2.30
C LEU A 217 13.08 11.65 1.46
N ASN A 218 13.56 12.78 0.96
CA ASN A 218 14.90 12.86 0.38
C ASN A 218 15.94 12.94 1.51
N THR A 219 16.83 11.95 1.61
CA THR A 219 17.97 11.97 2.55
C THR A 219 19.30 12.08 1.87
N SER A 220 19.36 12.72 0.70
CA SER A 220 20.62 13.11 0.08
C SER A 220 21.28 14.24 0.91
N ILE A 221 21.85 13.89 2.06
CA ILE A 221 22.71 14.75 2.86
C ILE A 221 24.11 14.11 2.82
N ALA A 222 25.08 14.82 2.25
CA ALA A 222 26.50 14.45 2.17
C ALA A 222 26.83 13.10 1.46
N ASN A 223 26.85 13.11 0.12
CA ASN A 223 27.44 12.08 -0.76
C ASN A 223 26.79 10.69 -0.85
N ASN A 224 25.62 10.45 -0.26
CA ASN A 224 24.82 9.24 -0.55
C ASN A 224 23.53 9.60 -1.30
N ILE A 225 23.32 8.96 -2.46
CA ILE A 225 22.11 9.08 -3.29
C ILE A 225 21.09 8.05 -2.80
N ASP A 226 19.86 8.48 -2.51
CA ASP A 226 18.72 7.63 -2.12
C ASP A 226 17.50 7.98 -3.01
N PRO A 227 16.90 7.02 -3.77
CA PRO A 227 17.16 5.58 -3.77
C PRO A 227 18.48 5.19 -4.44
N PRO A 228 19.14 4.12 -3.97
CA PRO A 228 20.25 3.52 -4.70
C PRO A 228 19.74 3.05 -6.08
N ARG A 229 20.53 3.32 -7.13
CA ARG A 229 20.26 2.82 -8.49
C ARG A 229 20.39 1.31 -8.59
#